data_AF-Q2V467-F1
#
_entry.id   AF-Q2V467-F1
#
_cell.length_a   1.000
_cell.length_b   1.000
_cell.length_c   1.000
_cell.angle_alpha   90.00
_cell.angle_beta   90.00
_cell.angle_gamma   90.00
#
_symmetry.space_group_name_H-M   'P 1'
#
loop_
_entity.id
_entity.type
_entity.pdbx_description
1 polymer ?
#
loop_
_entity_poly.entity_id
_entity_poly.type
_entity_poly.pdbx_seq_one_letter_code
_entity_poly.pdbx_strand_id
1 'polypeptide(L)'
;MKMAKAAATNDFGFITCLVIFLVLAGISNGMRMTQKVSCIEGRTLWARPPKFFYCSSTLCEDNCINTGAYRGGTCDMEDEVAICRCHRCKKII
;
A
#
# COMPACT_ATOMS: atom_id res chain seq x y z
N MET A 1 -44.29 -38.32 13.75
CA MET A 1 -45.11 -37.08 13.70
C MET A 1 -44.24 -35.89 14.08
N LYS A 2 -43.78 -35.12 13.09
CA LYS A 2 -43.48 -33.67 13.06
C LYS A 2 -42.87 -33.40 11.68
N MET A 3 -43.76 -33.25 10.71
CA MET A 3 -43.50 -32.66 9.39
C MET A 3 -43.50 -31.14 9.58
N ALA A 4 -42.56 -30.43 8.94
CA ALA A 4 -42.60 -29.01 8.55
C ALA A 4 -41.15 -28.47 8.58
N LYS A 5 -40.60 -27.82 7.57
CA LYS A 5 -41.13 -27.32 6.30
C LYS A 5 -39.90 -27.00 5.46
N ALA A 6 -39.83 -27.54 4.25
CA ALA A 6 -38.89 -27.08 3.24
C ALA A 6 -39.09 -25.58 3.01
N ALA A 7 -38.05 -24.78 3.20
CA ALA A 7 -37.93 -23.45 2.61
C ALA A 7 -36.85 -23.53 1.53
N ALA A 8 -37.24 -24.13 0.41
CA ALA A 8 -36.54 -24.00 -0.86
C ALA A 8 -36.71 -22.55 -1.34
N THR A 9 -35.84 -21.64 -0.93
CA THR A 9 -35.78 -20.27 -1.45
C THR A 9 -34.53 -19.55 -0.94
N ASN A 10 -33.36 -19.83 -1.52
CA ASN A 10 -32.28 -18.82 -1.55
C ASN A 10 -31.20 -19.06 -2.62
N ASP A 11 -31.43 -19.93 -3.61
CA ASP A 11 -30.50 -20.10 -4.74
C ASP A 11 -30.28 -18.80 -5.52
N PHE A 12 -31.32 -17.96 -5.68
CA PHE A 12 -31.18 -16.65 -6.33
C PHE A 12 -30.26 -15.70 -5.55
N GLY A 13 -30.34 -15.69 -4.22
CA GLY A 13 -29.48 -14.85 -3.38
C GLY A 13 -28.01 -15.27 -3.50
N PHE A 14 -27.75 -16.58 -3.48
CA PHE A 14 -26.40 -17.12 -3.57
C PHE A 14 -25.75 -16.84 -4.93
N ILE A 15 -26.49 -17.03 -6.04
CA ILE A 15 -26.00 -16.74 -7.39
C ILE A 15 -25.70 -15.24 -7.53
N THR A 16 -26.56 -14.36 -7.02
CA THR A 16 -26.34 -12.91 -7.11
C THR A 16 -25.08 -12.50 -6.35
N CYS A 17 -24.85 -13.05 -5.16
CA CYS A 17 -23.61 -12.83 -4.42
C CYS A 17 -22.38 -13.31 -5.22
N LEU A 18 -22.40 -14.51 -5.81
CA LEU A 18 -21.28 -15.02 -6.59
C LEU A 18 -20.95 -14.13 -7.80
N VAL A 19 -21.96 -13.62 -8.51
CA VAL A 19 -21.74 -12.70 -9.64
C VAL A 19 -21.11 -11.39 -9.17
N ILE A 20 -21.55 -10.83 -8.04
CA ILE A 20 -20.97 -9.61 -7.46
C ILE A 20 -19.50 -9.86 -7.07
N PHE A 21 -19.19 -11.01 -6.46
CA PHE A 21 -17.81 -11.37 -6.12
C PHE A 21 -16.91 -11.54 -7.34
N LEU A 22 -17.41 -12.13 -8.44
CA LEU A 22 -16.67 -12.26 -9.69
C LEU A 22 -16.40 -10.92 -10.36
N VAL A 23 -17.38 -10.00 -10.34
CA VAL A 23 -17.18 -8.64 -10.87
C VAL A 23 -16.16 -7.86 -10.03
N LEU A 24 -16.24 -7.94 -8.69
CA LEU A 24 -15.26 -7.31 -7.78
C LEU A 24 -13.85 -7.91 -7.96
N ALA A 25 -13.74 -9.23 -8.07
CA ALA A 25 -12.47 -9.92 -8.29
C ALA A 25 -11.88 -9.62 -9.68
N GLY A 26 -12.72 -9.51 -10.71
CA GLY A 26 -12.33 -9.18 -12.07
C GLY A 26 -11.77 -7.76 -12.21
N ILE A 27 -12.36 -6.78 -11.51
CA ILE A 27 -11.85 -5.40 -11.52
C ILE A 27 -10.51 -5.30 -10.78
N SER A 28 -10.29 -6.13 -9.74
CA SER A 28 -9.06 -6.09 -8.96
C SER A 28 -7.82 -6.64 -9.69
N ASN A 29 -8.00 -7.46 -10.73
CA ASN A 29 -6.89 -8.03 -11.51
C ASN A 29 -6.59 -7.28 -12.82
N GLY A 30 -7.37 -6.24 -13.16
CA GLY A 30 -7.34 -5.64 -14.50
C GLY A 30 -6.27 -4.57 -14.74
N MET A 31 -5.76 -3.87 -13.73
CA MET A 31 -4.92 -2.68 -13.99
C MET A 31 -4.17 -2.16 -12.76
N ARG A 32 -3.33 -2.98 -12.12
CA ARG A 32 -2.18 -2.43 -11.39
C ARG A 32 -1.05 -2.16 -12.37
N MET A 33 -1.28 -1.22 -13.29
CA MET A 33 -0.19 -0.37 -13.74
C MET A 33 0.22 0.40 -12.49
N THR A 34 1.10 -0.19 -11.67
CA THR A 34 1.90 0.60 -10.73
C THR A 34 2.50 1.69 -11.58
N GLN A 35 1.98 2.92 -11.47
CA GLN A 35 2.68 4.09 -11.97
C GLN A 35 4.10 3.89 -11.47
N LYS A 36 5.05 3.65 -12.39
CA LYS A 36 6.46 3.59 -12.06
C LYS A 36 6.76 5.00 -11.59
N VAL A 37 6.57 5.27 -10.30
CA VAL A 37 6.98 6.52 -9.70
C VAL A 37 8.47 6.57 -9.97
N SER A 38 8.87 7.48 -10.86
CA SER A 38 10.26 7.62 -11.26
C SER A 38 11.09 7.73 -10.00
N CYS A 39 12.00 6.79 -9.83
CA CYS A 39 12.88 6.83 -8.69
C CYS A 39 13.84 8.00 -8.86
N ILE A 40 13.72 8.98 -7.96
CA ILE A 40 14.57 10.18 -7.93
C ILE A 40 15.47 10.05 -6.71
N GLU A 41 16.77 9.97 -6.93
CA GLU A 41 17.78 9.96 -5.85
C GLU A 41 17.66 11.22 -5.01
N GLY A 42 17.69 11.07 -3.68
CA GLY A 42 17.57 12.18 -2.74
C GLY A 42 16.16 12.72 -2.56
N ARG A 43 15.12 12.03 -3.05
CA ARG A 43 13.73 12.45 -2.87
C ARG A 43 13.36 12.48 -1.38
N THR A 44 12.87 13.62 -0.91
CA THR A 44 12.28 13.74 0.42
C THR A 44 10.98 12.95 0.49
N LEU A 45 10.94 11.95 1.36
CA LEU A 45 9.74 11.15 1.63
C LEU A 45 8.82 11.87 2.64
N TRP A 46 9.42 12.46 3.66
CA TRP A 46 8.74 13.29 4.64
C TRP A 46 9.72 14.28 5.26
N ALA A 47 9.18 15.40 5.70
CA ALA A 47 9.86 16.41 6.51
C ALA A 47 8.93 16.72 7.69
N ARG A 48 9.38 16.48 8.92
CA ARG A 48 8.56 16.65 10.12
C ARG A 48 9.32 17.37 11.22
N PRO A 49 8.65 18.22 12.01
CA PRO A 49 9.28 18.79 13.19
C PRO A 49 9.69 17.67 14.16
N PRO A 50 10.84 17.78 14.85
CA PRO A 50 11.34 16.79 15.79
C PRO A 50 10.39 16.56 16.95
N LYS A 51 9.53 17.54 17.24
CA LYS A 51 8.45 17.43 18.24
C LYS A 51 7.50 16.25 17.96
N PHE A 52 7.35 15.85 16.70
CA PHE A 52 6.48 14.74 16.33
C PHE A 52 7.24 13.47 16.00
N PHE A 53 8.50 13.57 15.58
CA PHE A 53 9.25 12.43 15.08
C PHE A 53 10.75 12.61 15.29
N TYR A 54 11.38 11.67 16.01
CA TYR A 54 12.84 11.62 16.09
C TYR A 54 13.42 11.25 14.73
N CYS A 55 14.51 11.91 14.33
CA CYS A 55 15.18 11.59 13.09
C CYS A 55 15.88 10.24 13.21
N SER A 56 15.30 9.21 12.60
CA SER A 56 15.85 7.84 12.62
C SER A 56 16.10 7.37 11.20
N SER A 57 17.37 7.15 10.87
CA SER A 57 17.77 6.63 9.57
C SER A 57 17.22 5.22 9.32
N THR A 58 17.12 4.37 10.35
CA THR A 58 16.49 3.04 10.24
C THR A 58 15.02 3.16 9.81
N LEU A 59 14.27 4.06 10.46
CA LEU A 59 12.86 4.27 10.14
C LEU A 59 12.67 4.93 8.77
N CYS A 60 13.58 5.82 8.38
CA CYS A 60 13.59 6.39 7.04
C CYS A 60 13.87 5.32 5.98
N GLU A 61 14.87 4.46 6.20
CA GLU A 61 15.23 3.36 5.32
C GLU A 61 14.06 2.38 5.13
N ASP A 62 13.44 1.92 6.22
CA ASP A 62 12.27 1.03 6.15
C ASP A 62 11.13 1.67 5.34
N ASN A 63 10.82 2.94 5.59
CA ASN A 63 9.79 3.65 4.85
C ASN A 63 10.15 3.79 3.35
N CYS A 64 11.41 4.11 3.03
CA CYS A 64 11.89 4.19 1.67
C CYS A 64 11.84 2.84 0.95
N ILE A 65 12.25 1.75 1.60
CA ILE A 65 12.18 0.39 1.05
C ILE A 65 10.74 -0.03 0.79
N ASN A 66 9.82 0.31 1.71
CA ASN A 66 8.41 -0.02 1.64
C ASN A 66 7.68 0.65 0.45
N THR A 67 8.21 1.77 -0.06
CA THR A 67 7.69 2.35 -1.32
C THR A 67 7.89 1.45 -2.54
N GLY A 68 8.78 0.46 -2.44
CA GLY A 68 9.14 -0.44 -3.54
C GLY A 68 10.09 0.15 -4.59
N ALA A 69 10.32 1.47 -4.58
CA ALA A 69 11.17 2.16 -5.56
C ALA A 69 12.62 2.35 -5.10
N TYR A 70 12.89 2.29 -3.78
CA TYR A 70 14.19 2.60 -3.18
C TYR A 70 14.77 1.41 -2.42
N ARG A 71 16.10 1.39 -2.23
CA ARG A 71 16.84 0.40 -1.41
C ARG A 71 17.41 0.99 -0.13
N GLY A 72 17.33 2.31 0.05
CA GLY A 72 17.89 2.99 1.21
C GLY A 72 17.17 4.30 1.50
N GLY A 73 17.35 4.79 2.72
CA GLY A 73 16.89 6.09 3.18
C GLY A 73 17.81 6.64 4.25
N THR A 74 18.07 7.95 4.24
CA THR A 74 18.78 8.63 5.33
C THR A 74 17.86 9.66 5.95
N CYS A 75 17.92 9.78 7.27
CA CYS A 75 17.28 10.87 7.97
C CYS A 75 18.33 11.91 8.35
N ASP A 76 18.10 13.16 7.99
CA ASP A 76 18.93 14.31 8.30
C ASP A 76 18.10 15.38 9.03
N MET A 77 18.75 16.18 9.87
CA MET A 77 18.11 17.29 10.58
C MET A 77 18.50 18.61 9.89
N GLU A 78 17.53 19.32 9.33
CA GLU A 78 17.70 20.61 8.65
C GLU A 78 16.73 21.62 9.25
N ASP A 79 17.20 22.79 9.70
CA ASP A 79 16.37 23.87 10.28
C ASP A 79 15.36 23.39 11.35
N GLU A 80 15.82 22.53 12.28
CA GLU A 80 14.95 21.89 13.29
C GLU A 80 13.79 21.07 12.67
N VAL A 81 14.00 20.47 11.50
CA VAL A 81 13.07 19.55 10.83
C VAL A 81 13.80 18.26 10.51
N ALA A 82 13.23 17.12 10.92
CA ALA A 82 13.70 15.81 10.53
C ALA A 82 13.25 15.53 9.10
N ILE A 83 14.19 15.35 8.19
CA ILE A 83 13.97 15.13 6.76
C ILE A 83 14.45 13.72 6.41
N CYS A 84 13.55 12.90 5.88
CA CYS A 84 13.89 11.59 5.35
C CYS A 84 14.06 11.66 3.83
N ARG A 85 15.24 11.29 3.34
CA ARG A 85 15.60 11.28 1.92
C ARG A 85 15.86 9.85 1.46
N CYS A 86 15.11 9.40 0.46
CA CYS A 86 15.29 8.08 -0.14
C CYS A 86 16.37 8.08 -1.20
N HIS A 87 17.17 7.02 -1.24
CA HIS A 87 18.29 6.85 -2.16
C HIS A 87 18.43 5.38 -2.57
N ARG A 88 19.38 5.08 -3.47
CA ARG A 88 19.60 3.74 -4.05
C ARG A 88 18.35 3.20 -4.75
N CYS A 89 17.97 3.83 -5.84
CA CYS A 89 16.89 3.41 -6.68
C CYS A 89 16.96 1.92 -7.06
N LYS A 90 15.86 1.20 -6.84
CA LYS A 90 15.67 -0.14 -7.40
C LYS A 90 15.46 0.03 -8.90
N LYS A 91 16.46 -0.33 -9.70
CA LYS A 91 16.25 -0.50 -11.14
C LYS A 91 15.19 -1.59 -11.31
N ILE A 92 14.03 -1.19 -11.80
CA ILE A 92 13.01 -2.13 -12.29
C ILE A 92 13.56 -2.63 -13.62
N ILE A 93 14.21 -3.80 -13.59
CA ILE A 93 14.65 -4.53 -14.79
C ILE A 93 13.40 -4.92 -15.58
#